data_AF-F7RXK8-F1
#
_entry.id   AF-F7RXK8-F1
#
_cell.length_a   1.000
_cell.length_b   1.000
_cell.length_c   1.000
_cell.angle_alpha   90.00
_cell.angle_beta   90.00
_cell.angle_gamma   90.00
#
_symmetry.space_group_name_H-M   'P 1'
#
loop_
_entity.id
_entity.type
_entity.pdbx_description
1 polymer ?
#
loop_
_entity_poly.entity_id
_entity_poly.type
_entity_poly.pdbx_seq_one_letter_code
_entity_poly.pdbx_strand_id
1 'polypeptide(L)'
;MKQITIWMSAVLLIFAFGNVKAEEVDTSNPFKMLEQIAERMTVRITEERGNIEQNPGFLRQIMVDELLPHSDYQFAARQVLGRNWQRLNGSQQDEFVSVFREYLVTTYARVFTQYDETRHKITFGRAGNYENERRVTVRAQLVEEGGRPPIRLDFQLQRRSPDAPWMAFDLVAEGVSMLNAQRSEVEASLRQNGIDGTIELLRERANKEITLDEDLDVSDFTN
;
A
#
# COMPACT_ATOMS: atom_id res chain seq x y z
N MET A 1 35.21 70.80 5.96
CA MET A 1 35.60 69.38 6.07
C MET A 1 34.51 68.68 6.87
N LYS A 2 33.62 67.92 6.21
CA LYS A 2 32.48 67.23 6.84
C LYS A 2 32.74 65.72 6.77
N GLN A 3 32.62 65.06 7.93
CA GLN A 3 32.73 63.61 8.05
C GLN A 3 31.51 62.92 7.43
N ILE A 4 31.72 61.79 6.77
CA ILE A 4 30.66 60.90 6.28
C ILE A 4 30.86 59.55 6.99
N THR A 5 30.07 59.33 8.04
CA THR A 5 29.83 58.03 8.68
C THR A 5 29.01 57.15 7.74
N ILE A 6 29.58 56.03 7.30
CA ILE A 6 28.89 54.99 6.52
C ILE A 6 28.20 54.07 7.52
N TRP A 7 26.87 54.04 7.49
CA TRP A 7 26.08 53.07 8.23
C TRP A 7 26.01 51.74 7.48
N MET A 8 26.42 50.69 8.17
CA MET A 8 26.36 49.28 7.81
C MET A 8 24.89 48.85 7.67
N SER A 9 24.47 48.42 6.48
CA SER A 9 23.18 47.74 6.28
C SER A 9 23.44 46.29 5.89
N ALA A 10 23.45 45.41 6.89
CA ALA A 10 23.42 43.97 6.67
C ALA A 10 22.00 43.59 6.21
N VAL A 11 21.86 43.22 4.94
CA VAL A 11 20.63 42.61 4.42
C VAL A 11 20.63 41.14 4.86
N LEU A 12 19.91 40.86 5.94
CA LEU A 12 19.56 39.50 6.35
C LEU A 12 18.40 39.01 5.47
N LEU A 13 18.73 38.26 4.42
CA LEU A 13 17.77 37.44 3.69
C LEU A 13 17.36 36.28 4.59
N ILE A 14 16.25 36.45 5.32
CA ILE A 14 15.57 35.33 5.98
C ILE A 14 14.92 34.52 4.86
N PHE A 15 15.60 33.47 4.39
CA PHE A 15 14.93 32.38 3.70
C PHE A 15 14.04 31.68 4.72
N ALA A 16 12.76 32.07 4.75
CA ALA A 16 11.72 31.27 5.37
C ALA A 16 11.62 29.99 4.54
N PHE A 17 12.35 28.95 4.95
CA PHE A 17 12.02 27.57 4.57
C PHE A 17 10.64 27.30 5.16
N GLY A 18 9.60 27.56 4.36
CA GLY A 18 8.28 27.03 4.64
C GLY A 18 8.43 25.52 4.70
N ASN A 19 8.21 24.93 5.87
CA ASN A 19 7.96 23.51 5.97
C ASN A 19 6.66 23.28 5.18
N VAL A 20 6.77 22.84 3.93
CA VAL A 20 5.64 22.26 3.21
C VAL A 20 5.31 21.00 4.00
N LYS A 21 4.38 21.12 4.95
CA LYS A 21 3.78 19.94 5.57
C LYS A 21 3.07 19.21 4.43
N ALA A 22 3.50 17.99 4.15
CA ALA A 22 2.78 17.10 3.27
C ALA A 22 1.31 17.07 3.72
N GLU A 23 0.39 17.42 2.82
CA GLU A 23 -1.04 17.44 3.09
C GLU A 23 -1.49 16.04 3.46
N GLU A 24 -1.96 15.81 4.70
CA GLU A 24 -2.42 14.50 5.19
C GLU A 24 -3.45 13.86 4.24
N VAL A 25 -3.43 12.54 4.10
CA VAL A 25 -4.38 11.81 3.26
C VAL A 25 -5.80 11.99 3.81
N ASP A 26 -6.72 12.49 2.98
CA ASP A 26 -8.13 12.63 3.33
C ASP A 26 -8.82 11.26 3.31
N THR A 27 -8.94 10.66 4.49
CA THR A 27 -9.56 9.35 4.67
C THR A 27 -11.10 9.38 4.72
N SER A 28 -11.73 10.55 4.61
CA SER A 28 -13.18 10.70 4.60
C SER A 28 -13.80 10.45 3.22
N ASN A 29 -13.03 10.70 2.16
CA ASN A 29 -13.41 10.44 0.77
C ASN A 29 -12.57 9.29 0.20
N PRO A 30 -13.16 8.12 -0.08
CA PRO A 30 -12.42 6.93 -0.49
C PRO A 30 -11.75 7.08 -1.86
N PHE A 31 -12.31 7.91 -2.74
CA PHE A 31 -11.75 8.16 -4.07
C PHE A 31 -10.51 9.06 -3.97
N LYS A 32 -10.63 10.20 -3.27
CA LYS A 32 -9.50 11.10 -3.03
C LYS A 32 -8.39 10.43 -2.23
N MET A 33 -8.76 9.63 -1.22
CA MET A 33 -7.82 8.89 -0.40
C MET A 33 -6.88 8.05 -1.26
N LEU A 34 -7.43 7.25 -2.19
CA LEU A 34 -6.61 6.41 -3.06
C LEU A 34 -5.84 7.18 -4.13
N GLU A 35 -6.41 8.28 -4.66
CA GLU A 35 -5.68 9.18 -5.56
C GLU A 35 -4.43 9.76 -4.87
N GLN A 36 -4.58 10.27 -3.64
CA GLN A 36 -3.48 10.84 -2.86
C GLN A 36 -2.44 9.79 -2.47
N ILE A 37 -2.88 8.60 -2.05
CA ILE A 37 -1.95 7.49 -1.75
C ILE A 37 -1.14 7.12 -2.99
N ALA A 38 -1.80 6.97 -4.15
CA ALA A 38 -1.13 6.64 -5.40
C ALA A 38 -0.13 7.73 -5.81
N GLU A 39 -0.50 9.00 -5.70
CA GLU A 39 0.38 10.13 -6.00
C GLU A 39 1.61 10.14 -5.09
N ARG A 40 1.42 9.99 -3.76
CA ARG A 40 2.51 9.93 -2.79
C ARG A 40 3.46 8.76 -3.05
N MET A 41 2.90 7.59 -3.34
CA MET A 41 3.66 6.40 -3.71
C MET A 41 4.53 6.67 -4.93
N THR A 42 3.96 7.20 -6.02
CA THR A 42 4.71 7.54 -7.23
C THR A 42 5.81 8.57 -6.93
N VAL A 43 5.50 9.65 -6.20
CA VAL A 43 6.49 10.66 -5.82
C VAL A 43 7.64 10.06 -5.03
N ARG A 44 7.35 9.29 -3.98
CA ARG A 44 8.38 8.65 -3.14
C ARG A 44 9.23 7.65 -3.92
N ILE A 45 8.61 6.83 -4.76
CA ILE A 45 9.34 5.87 -5.59
C ILE A 45 10.29 6.58 -6.56
N THR A 46 9.87 7.71 -7.14
CA THR A 46 10.70 8.52 -8.03
C THR A 46 11.83 9.24 -7.28
N GLU A 47 11.51 9.93 -6.18
CA GLU A 47 12.49 10.69 -5.41
C GLU A 47 13.51 9.79 -4.70
N GLU A 48 13.08 8.60 -4.25
CA GLU A 48 13.90 7.65 -3.51
C GLU A 48 14.45 6.53 -4.41
N ARG A 49 14.42 6.70 -5.74
CA ARG A 49 14.85 5.69 -6.73
C ARG A 49 16.26 5.18 -6.46
N GLY A 50 17.20 6.07 -6.13
CA GLY A 50 18.57 5.68 -5.79
C GLY A 50 18.69 4.80 -4.54
N ASN A 51 17.81 4.98 -3.55
CA ASN A 51 17.74 4.11 -2.36
C ASN A 51 17.18 2.74 -2.72
N ILE A 52 16.16 2.70 -3.58
CA ILE A 52 15.55 1.46 -4.08
C ILE A 52 16.55 0.65 -4.91
N GLU A 53 17.34 1.29 -5.76
CA GLU A 53 18.38 0.63 -6.57
C GLU A 53 19.49 0.02 -5.70
N GLN A 54 19.89 0.72 -4.63
CA GLN A 54 20.91 0.23 -3.70
C GLN A 54 20.38 -0.83 -2.74
N ASN A 55 19.11 -0.75 -2.35
CA ASN A 55 18.43 -1.66 -1.45
C ASN A 55 16.95 -1.77 -1.84
N PRO A 56 16.56 -2.76 -2.67
CA PRO A 56 15.17 -2.90 -3.10
C PRO A 56 14.21 -3.18 -1.95
N GLY A 57 14.72 -3.69 -0.82
CA GLY A 57 13.97 -3.83 0.43
C GLY A 57 13.42 -2.51 0.98
N PHE A 58 13.96 -1.36 0.55
CA PHE A 58 13.45 -0.02 0.88
C PHE A 58 12.00 0.19 0.41
N LEU A 59 11.55 -0.52 -0.63
CA LEU A 59 10.15 -0.52 -1.05
C LEU A 59 9.21 -0.95 0.08
N ARG A 60 9.62 -1.86 0.97
CA ARG A 60 8.81 -2.23 2.15
C ARG A 60 8.53 -1.04 3.05
N GLN A 61 9.52 -0.15 3.22
CA GLN A 61 9.35 1.05 4.04
C GLN A 61 8.31 1.97 3.42
N ILE A 62 8.40 2.21 2.11
CA ILE A 62 7.42 3.01 1.37
C ILE A 62 6.01 2.41 1.54
N MET A 63 5.84 1.09 1.38
CA MET A 63 4.53 0.44 1.59
C MET A 63 4.01 0.59 3.02
N VAL A 64 4.88 0.44 4.02
CA VAL A 64 4.52 0.57 5.45
C VAL A 64 4.09 1.99 5.78
N ASP A 65 4.70 2.99 5.16
CA ASP A 65 4.39 4.38 5.43
C ASP A 65 3.13 4.84 4.68
N GLU A 66 2.98 4.47 3.41
CA GLU A 66 1.94 5.04 2.54
C GLU A 66 0.69 4.16 2.38
N LEU A 67 0.80 2.82 2.44
CA LEU A 67 -0.34 1.92 2.23
C LEU A 67 -0.92 1.40 3.55
N LEU A 68 -0.04 0.96 4.46
CA LEU A 68 -0.45 0.25 5.67
C LEU A 68 -1.38 1.06 6.59
N PRO A 69 -1.19 2.38 6.81
CA PRO A 69 -2.11 3.18 7.64
C PRO A 69 -3.53 3.26 7.09
N HIS A 70 -3.71 3.00 5.79
CA HIS A 70 -4.98 3.08 5.08
C HIS A 70 -5.55 1.69 4.74
N SER A 71 -5.00 0.64 5.35
CA SER A 71 -5.37 -0.76 5.11
C SER A 71 -5.99 -1.40 6.36
N ASP A 72 -7.15 -2.04 6.22
CA ASP A 72 -7.78 -2.86 7.25
C ASP A 72 -7.23 -4.30 7.21
N TYR A 73 -5.91 -4.43 7.35
CA TYR A 73 -5.21 -5.73 7.29
C TYR A 73 -5.66 -6.68 8.42
N GLN A 74 -6.14 -6.15 9.54
CA GLN A 74 -6.72 -6.96 10.63
C GLN A 74 -8.05 -7.59 10.20
N PHE A 75 -8.90 -6.86 9.48
CA PHE A 75 -10.07 -7.46 8.86
C PHE A 75 -9.68 -8.48 7.80
N ALA A 76 -8.74 -8.15 6.92
CA ALA A 76 -8.25 -9.07 5.88
C ALA A 76 -7.72 -10.39 6.49
N ALA A 77 -6.84 -10.32 7.49
CA ALA A 77 -6.30 -11.49 8.20
C ALA A 77 -7.42 -12.39 8.77
N ARG A 78 -8.46 -11.78 9.36
CA ARG A 78 -9.64 -12.49 9.86
C ARG A 78 -10.44 -13.16 8.74
N GLN A 79 -10.60 -12.49 7.60
CA GLN A 79 -11.29 -13.07 6.45
C GLN A 79 -10.52 -14.25 5.85
N VAL A 80 -9.20 -14.14 5.76
CA VAL A 80 -8.29 -15.19 5.26
C VAL A 80 -8.33 -16.43 6.16
N LEU A 81 -8.33 -16.27 7.49
CA LEU A 81 -8.48 -17.41 8.41
C LEU A 81 -9.91 -17.97 8.46
N GLY A 82 -10.90 -17.14 8.12
CA GLY A 82 -12.31 -17.52 8.09
C GLY A 82 -12.77 -18.16 9.41
N ARG A 83 -13.33 -19.37 9.33
CA ARG A 83 -13.84 -20.11 10.50
C ARG A 83 -12.74 -20.52 11.49
N ASN A 84 -11.49 -20.63 11.03
CA ASN A 84 -10.38 -21.01 11.89
C ASN A 84 -9.99 -19.89 12.87
N TRP A 85 -10.32 -18.63 12.56
CA TRP A 85 -10.05 -17.49 13.46
C TRP A 85 -10.55 -17.73 14.89
N GLN A 86 -11.78 -18.22 15.02
CA GLN A 86 -12.42 -18.45 16.31
C GLN A 86 -11.79 -19.58 17.13
N ARG A 87 -10.95 -20.42 16.51
CA ARG A 87 -10.26 -21.54 17.17
C ARG A 87 -8.90 -21.14 17.73
N LEU A 88 -8.38 -19.99 17.31
CA LEU A 88 -7.10 -19.48 17.77
C LEU A 88 -7.25 -18.81 19.14
N ASN A 89 -6.22 -18.94 19.96
CA ASN A 89 -6.08 -18.10 21.15
C ASN A 89 -5.59 -16.69 20.76
N GLY A 90 -5.64 -15.74 21.69
CA GLY A 90 -5.26 -14.35 21.43
C GLY A 90 -3.84 -14.19 20.91
N SER A 91 -2.87 -14.92 21.47
CA SER A 91 -1.47 -14.88 21.03
C SER A 91 -1.31 -15.33 19.58
N GLN A 92 -1.99 -16.42 19.18
CA GLN A 92 -1.95 -16.92 17.80
C GLN A 92 -2.66 -15.97 16.82
N GLN A 93 -3.72 -15.29 17.26
CA GLN A 93 -4.38 -14.26 16.46
C GLN A 93 -3.45 -13.08 16.20
N ASP A 94 -2.80 -12.56 17.25
CA ASP A 94 -1.88 -11.43 17.14
C ASP A 94 -0.65 -11.78 16.29
N GLU A 95 -0.08 -12.97 16.50
CA GLU A 95 1.06 -13.46 15.73
C GLU A 95 0.70 -13.64 14.25
N PHE A 96 -0.43 -14.27 13.95
CA PHE A 96 -0.91 -14.42 12.57
C PHE A 96 -1.12 -13.06 11.91
N VAL A 97 -1.78 -12.11 12.58
CA VAL A 97 -2.00 -10.76 12.04
C VAL A 97 -0.68 -10.05 11.74
N SER A 98 0.32 -10.19 12.62
CA SER A 98 1.64 -9.57 12.42
C SER A 98 2.35 -10.15 11.20
N VAL A 99 2.45 -11.48 11.09
CA VAL A 99 3.16 -12.10 9.96
C VAL A 99 2.39 -11.93 8.65
N PHE A 100 1.06 -11.96 8.69
CA PHE A 100 0.22 -11.70 7.52
C PHE A 100 0.41 -10.27 6.99
N ARG A 101 0.46 -9.28 7.89
CA ARG A 101 0.77 -7.88 7.54
C ARG A 101 2.12 -7.76 6.84
N GLU A 102 3.17 -8.37 7.40
CA GLU A 102 4.51 -8.31 6.83
C GLU A 102 4.60 -9.04 5.48
N TYR A 103 3.90 -10.18 5.36
CA TYR A 103 3.75 -10.89 4.10
C TYR A 103 3.09 -10.03 3.02
N LEU A 104 2.01 -9.31 3.33
CA LEU A 104 1.37 -8.38 2.38
C LEU A 104 2.32 -7.28 1.93
N VAL A 105 3.01 -6.64 2.88
CA VAL A 105 3.98 -5.57 2.61
C VAL A 105 5.07 -6.08 1.66
N THR A 106 5.66 -7.24 1.93
CA THR A 106 6.70 -7.82 1.08
C THR A 106 6.16 -8.23 -0.29
N THR A 107 4.97 -8.81 -0.34
CA THR A 107 4.33 -9.24 -1.60
C THR A 107 4.09 -8.04 -2.53
N TYR A 108 3.53 -6.95 -2.01
CA TYR A 108 3.27 -5.77 -2.82
C TYR A 108 4.54 -4.98 -3.13
N ALA A 109 5.48 -4.88 -2.18
CA ALA A 109 6.78 -4.27 -2.45
C ALA A 109 7.51 -4.97 -3.62
N ARG A 110 7.39 -6.31 -3.75
CA ARG A 110 7.89 -7.05 -4.91
C ARG A 110 7.19 -6.65 -6.21
N VAL A 111 5.87 -6.53 -6.23
CA VAL A 111 5.16 -6.05 -7.45
C VAL A 111 5.64 -4.66 -7.88
N PHE A 112 5.89 -3.76 -6.93
CA PHE A 112 6.34 -2.40 -7.23
C PHE A 112 7.78 -2.32 -7.75
N THR A 113 8.58 -3.39 -7.74
CA THR A 113 9.88 -3.40 -8.42
C THR A 113 9.73 -3.29 -9.94
N GLN A 114 8.58 -3.74 -10.48
CA GLN A 114 8.22 -3.63 -11.89
C GLN A 114 7.58 -2.27 -12.25
N TYR A 115 7.30 -1.42 -11.26
CA TYR A 115 6.70 -0.12 -11.49
C TYR A 115 7.74 0.90 -11.99
N ASP A 116 7.40 1.51 -13.10
CA ASP A 116 8.18 2.51 -13.83
C ASP A 116 7.25 3.68 -14.11
N GLU A 117 7.46 4.78 -13.39
CA GLU A 117 6.64 5.99 -13.46
C GLU A 117 6.63 6.65 -14.85
N THR A 118 7.63 6.35 -15.70
CA THR A 118 7.72 6.91 -17.04
C THR A 118 6.84 6.17 -18.04
N ARG A 119 6.50 4.91 -17.74
CA ARG A 119 5.68 4.04 -18.61
C ARG A 119 4.34 3.70 -18.00
N HIS A 120 4.25 3.68 -16.66
CA HIS A 120 3.08 3.20 -15.94
C HIS A 120 2.34 4.35 -15.25
N LYS A 121 1.04 4.41 -15.52
CA LYS A 121 0.15 5.40 -14.92
C LYS A 121 -1.10 4.72 -14.35
N ILE A 122 -1.41 5.01 -13.09
CA ILE A 122 -2.71 4.68 -12.54
C ILE A 122 -3.74 5.76 -12.91
N THR A 123 -4.91 5.31 -13.35
CA THR A 123 -6.03 6.19 -13.70
C THR A 123 -7.26 5.77 -12.93
N PHE A 124 -7.90 6.70 -12.24
CA PHE A 124 -9.08 6.43 -11.43
C PHE A 124 -10.36 6.60 -12.24
N GLY A 125 -11.32 5.72 -11.99
CA GLY A 125 -12.66 5.81 -12.53
C GLY A 125 -13.48 6.90 -11.86
N ARG A 126 -14.67 7.16 -12.41
CA ARG A 126 -15.59 8.15 -11.84
C ARG A 126 -16.01 7.77 -10.42
N ALA A 127 -16.00 8.77 -9.53
CA ALA A 127 -16.52 8.62 -8.18
C ALA A 127 -18.02 8.27 -8.18
N GLY A 128 -18.37 7.25 -7.40
CA GLY A 128 -19.76 6.90 -7.07
C GLY A 128 -20.22 7.60 -5.78
N ASN A 129 -21.51 7.53 -5.48
CA ASN A 129 -22.02 7.97 -4.18
C ASN A 129 -21.57 6.97 -3.08
N TYR A 130 -21.07 7.49 -1.97
CA TYR A 130 -20.56 6.70 -0.84
C TYR A 130 -21.04 7.21 0.54
N GLU A 131 -21.85 8.28 0.60
CA GLU A 131 -22.15 9.00 1.85
C GLU A 131 -22.78 8.13 2.94
N ASN A 132 -23.65 7.20 2.56
CA ASN A 132 -24.34 6.29 3.50
C ASN A 132 -23.81 4.85 3.44
N GLU A 133 -22.73 4.62 2.70
CA GLU A 133 -22.22 3.27 2.46
C GLU A 133 -21.25 2.82 3.54
N ARG A 134 -21.23 1.52 3.83
CA ARG A 134 -20.21 0.91 4.70
C ARG A 134 -19.07 0.28 3.91
N ARG A 135 -19.30 0.05 2.61
CA ARG A 135 -18.33 -0.50 1.66
C ARG A 135 -18.44 0.23 0.34
N VAL A 136 -17.31 0.40 -0.33
CA VAL A 136 -17.25 1.02 -1.64
C VAL A 136 -16.19 0.33 -2.48
N THR A 137 -16.41 0.28 -3.78
CA THR A 137 -15.39 -0.11 -4.74
C THR A 137 -14.88 1.14 -5.43
N VAL A 138 -13.58 1.41 -5.31
CA VAL A 138 -12.90 2.44 -6.09
C VAL A 138 -12.21 1.76 -7.25
N ARG A 139 -12.65 2.10 -8.47
CA ARG A 139 -12.10 1.50 -9.69
C ARG A 139 -10.93 2.32 -10.19
N ALA A 140 -9.90 1.64 -10.63
CA ALA A 140 -8.74 2.21 -11.29
C ALA A 140 -8.25 1.29 -12.42
N GLN A 141 -7.35 1.82 -13.23
CA GLN A 141 -6.62 1.06 -14.24
C GLN A 141 -5.14 1.42 -14.16
N LEU A 142 -4.27 0.40 -14.15
CA LEU A 142 -2.85 0.58 -14.42
C LEU A 142 -2.64 0.53 -15.94
N VAL A 143 -2.21 1.63 -16.51
CA VAL A 143 -1.97 1.80 -17.95
C VAL A 143 -0.46 1.78 -18.20
N GLU A 144 -0.02 1.00 -19.18
CA GLU A 144 1.36 0.99 -19.67
C GLU A 144 1.43 1.67 -21.05
N GLU A 145 2.24 2.72 -21.18
CA GLU A 145 2.40 3.43 -22.45
C GLU A 145 3.07 2.53 -23.51
N GLY A 146 2.39 2.32 -24.64
CA GLY A 146 2.87 1.46 -25.73
C GLY A 146 2.95 -0.03 -25.37
N GLY A 147 2.43 -0.43 -24.21
CA GLY A 147 2.56 -1.77 -23.65
C GLY A 147 1.28 -2.60 -23.71
N ARG A 148 1.08 -3.41 -22.66
CA ARG A 148 -0.06 -4.32 -22.53
C ARG A 148 -1.39 -3.56 -22.37
N PRO A 149 -2.55 -4.22 -22.61
CA PRO A 149 -3.85 -3.66 -22.26
C PRO A 149 -3.90 -3.20 -20.79
N PRO A 150 -4.64 -2.12 -20.47
CA PRO A 150 -4.74 -1.63 -19.10
C PRO A 150 -5.22 -2.68 -18.12
N ILE A 151 -4.52 -2.81 -16.99
CA ILE A 151 -4.86 -3.75 -15.93
C ILE A 151 -5.96 -3.14 -15.06
N ARG A 152 -7.08 -3.83 -14.95
CA ARG A 152 -8.22 -3.39 -14.14
C ARG A 152 -7.97 -3.65 -12.66
N LEU A 153 -8.14 -2.61 -11.84
CA LEU A 153 -7.95 -2.64 -10.40
C LEU A 153 -9.22 -2.14 -9.70
N ASP A 154 -9.85 -2.99 -8.90
CA ASP A 154 -11.04 -2.67 -8.13
C ASP A 154 -10.69 -2.76 -6.63
N PHE A 155 -10.34 -1.62 -6.03
CA PHE A 155 -10.02 -1.53 -4.60
C PHE A 155 -11.30 -1.61 -3.77
N GLN A 156 -11.35 -2.55 -2.84
CA GLN A 156 -12.47 -2.72 -1.91
C GLN A 156 -12.16 -2.04 -0.59
N LEU A 157 -12.95 -1.04 -0.23
CA LEU A 157 -12.78 -0.27 0.99
C LEU A 157 -14.00 -0.44 1.91
N GLN A 158 -13.76 -0.32 3.21
CA GLN A 158 -14.80 -0.31 4.22
C GLN A 158 -14.55 0.75 5.29
N ARG A 159 -15.60 1.09 6.02
CA ARG A 159 -15.53 1.92 7.23
C ARG A 159 -16.48 1.41 8.30
N ARG A 160 -16.15 1.65 9.57
CA ARG A 160 -16.91 1.12 10.73
C ARG A 160 -18.18 1.91 11.02
N SER A 161 -18.15 3.22 10.84
CA SER A 161 -19.25 4.18 10.99
C SER A 161 -19.19 5.22 9.86
N PRO A 162 -20.20 6.10 9.65
CA PRO A 162 -20.15 7.08 8.56
C PRO A 162 -18.99 8.06 8.74
N ASP A 163 -18.65 8.36 10.00
CA ASP A 163 -17.57 9.28 10.36
C ASP A 163 -16.21 8.58 10.55
N ALA A 164 -16.16 7.25 10.43
CA ALA A 164 -14.91 6.50 10.50
C ALA A 164 -14.14 6.63 9.17
N PRO A 165 -12.80 6.62 9.22
CA PRO A 165 -11.99 6.62 8.01
C PRO A 165 -12.29 5.40 7.15
N TRP A 166 -12.23 5.58 5.83
CA TRP A 166 -12.18 4.48 4.89
C TRP A 166 -10.86 3.74 4.99
N MET A 167 -10.91 2.42 4.85
CA MET A 167 -9.73 1.56 4.82
C MET A 167 -9.89 0.50 3.74
N ALA A 168 -8.85 0.30 2.93
CA ALA A 168 -8.80 -0.75 1.93
C ALA A 168 -8.63 -2.12 2.62
N PHE A 169 -9.37 -3.13 2.18
CA PHE A 169 -9.26 -4.48 2.74
C PHE A 169 -9.05 -5.57 1.70
N ASP A 170 -9.26 -5.26 0.42
CA ASP A 170 -9.01 -6.17 -0.69
C ASP A 170 -8.72 -5.38 -1.97
N LEU A 171 -8.00 -6.01 -2.88
CA LEU A 171 -7.78 -5.56 -4.25
C LEU A 171 -8.30 -6.66 -5.18
N VAL A 172 -9.16 -6.28 -6.12
CA VAL A 172 -9.58 -7.17 -7.19
C VAL A 172 -8.86 -6.75 -8.46
N ALA A 173 -7.88 -7.55 -8.89
CA ALA A 173 -7.13 -7.31 -10.12
C ALA A 173 -7.62 -8.27 -11.21
N GLU A 174 -7.99 -7.75 -12.39
CA GLU A 174 -8.54 -8.55 -13.50
C GLU A 174 -9.70 -9.49 -13.09
N GLY A 175 -10.53 -9.02 -12.16
CA GLY A 175 -11.66 -9.79 -11.64
C GLY A 175 -11.32 -10.83 -10.58
N VAL A 176 -10.05 -10.96 -10.20
CA VAL A 176 -9.59 -11.90 -9.16
C VAL A 176 -9.29 -11.14 -7.88
N SER A 177 -9.91 -11.58 -6.77
CA SER A 177 -9.73 -11.01 -5.43
C SER A 177 -8.46 -11.55 -4.78
N MET A 178 -7.56 -10.64 -4.37
CA MET A 178 -6.31 -11.01 -3.70
C MET A 178 -6.61 -11.65 -2.34
N LEU A 179 -7.61 -11.15 -1.62
CA LEU A 179 -8.05 -11.71 -0.36
C LEU A 179 -8.56 -13.15 -0.49
N ASN A 180 -9.31 -13.46 -1.56
CA ASN A 180 -9.82 -14.80 -1.82
C ASN A 180 -8.72 -15.78 -2.26
N ALA A 181 -7.76 -15.32 -3.06
CA ALA A 181 -6.59 -16.11 -3.42
C ALA A 181 -5.79 -16.48 -2.16
N GLN A 182 -5.46 -15.49 -1.33
CA GLN A 182 -4.76 -15.71 -0.06
C GLN A 182 -5.52 -16.60 0.91
N ARG A 183 -6.85 -16.46 0.97
CA ARG A 183 -7.69 -17.36 1.75
C ARG A 183 -7.53 -18.81 1.30
N SER A 184 -7.51 -19.06 0.00
CA SER A 184 -7.36 -20.40 -0.55
C SER A 184 -5.99 -21.01 -0.21
N GLU A 185 -4.92 -20.20 -0.34
CA GLU A 185 -3.57 -20.60 0.06
C GLU A 185 -3.45 -20.89 1.56
N VAL A 186 -3.96 -20.00 2.41
CA VAL A 186 -3.92 -20.17 3.87
C VAL A 186 -4.77 -21.34 4.30
N GLU A 187 -5.95 -21.56 3.72
CA GLU A 187 -6.76 -22.74 4.00
C GLU A 187 -6.05 -24.04 3.61
N ALA A 188 -5.28 -24.03 2.50
CA ALA A 188 -4.45 -25.18 2.13
C ALA A 188 -3.31 -25.41 3.13
N SER A 189 -2.59 -24.36 3.51
CA SER A 189 -1.50 -24.46 4.49
C SER A 189 -2.00 -24.89 5.87
N LEU A 190 -3.14 -24.37 6.33
CA LEU A 190 -3.74 -24.77 7.61
C LEU A 190 -4.09 -26.27 7.65
N ARG A 191 -4.55 -26.85 6.53
CA ARG A 191 -4.84 -28.29 6.44
C ARG A 191 -3.58 -29.15 6.49
N GLN A 192 -2.47 -28.67 5.92
CA GLN A 192 -1.23 -29.42 5.81
C GLN A 192 -0.33 -29.24 7.04
N ASN A 193 -0.23 -28.02 7.54
CA ASN A 193 0.80 -27.57 8.48
C ASN A 193 0.23 -27.11 9.83
N GLY A 194 -1.10 -27.00 9.97
CA GLY A 194 -1.72 -26.37 11.15
C GLY A 194 -1.43 -24.88 11.23
N ILE A 195 -1.88 -24.23 12.31
CA ILE A 195 -1.71 -22.78 12.48
C ILE A 195 -0.23 -22.38 12.65
N ASP A 196 0.51 -23.08 13.51
CA ASP A 196 1.90 -22.70 13.80
C ASP A 196 2.78 -22.83 12.54
N GLY A 197 2.60 -23.90 11.77
CA GLY A 197 3.30 -24.07 10.48
C GLY A 197 2.82 -23.07 9.40
N THR A 198 1.56 -22.63 9.46
CA THR A 198 1.08 -21.57 8.57
C THR A 198 1.70 -20.21 8.92
N ILE A 199 1.82 -19.89 10.20
CA ILE A 199 2.49 -18.68 10.68
C ILE A 199 3.95 -18.68 10.25
N GLU A 200 4.65 -19.82 10.40
CA GLU A 200 6.04 -19.93 9.96
C GLU A 200 6.18 -19.75 8.45
N LEU A 201 5.31 -20.40 7.65
CA LEU A 201 5.30 -20.20 6.20
C LEU A 201 5.09 -18.73 5.80
N LEU A 202 4.17 -18.03 6.46
CA LEU A 202 3.94 -16.61 6.19
C LEU A 202 5.13 -15.75 6.62
N ARG A 203 5.78 -16.10 7.74
CA ARG A 203 7.01 -15.44 8.21
C ARG A 203 8.16 -15.62 7.23
N GLU A 204 8.35 -16.81 6.68
CA GLU A 204 9.34 -17.07 5.64
C GLU A 204 9.08 -16.19 4.41
N ARG A 205 7.82 -16.16 3.94
CA ARG A 205 7.41 -15.34 2.78
C ARG A 205 7.54 -13.84 3.04
N ALA A 206 7.24 -13.40 4.26
CA ALA A 206 7.41 -12.01 4.69
C ALA A 206 8.88 -11.56 4.65
N ASN A 207 9.81 -12.49 4.91
CA ASN A 207 11.25 -12.23 4.88
C ASN A 207 11.90 -12.49 3.52
N LYS A 208 11.11 -12.83 2.48
CA LYS A 208 11.66 -13.03 1.12
C LYS A 208 12.38 -11.76 0.67
N GLU A 209 13.57 -11.96 0.09
CA GLU A 209 14.35 -10.88 -0.50
C GLU A 209 13.58 -10.23 -1.65
N ILE A 210 13.73 -8.91 -1.78
CA ILE A 210 13.15 -8.13 -2.87
C ILE A 210 14.28 -7.85 -3.84
N THR A 211 14.10 -8.21 -5.11
CA THR A 211 15.08 -7.98 -6.16
C THR A 211 14.41 -7.24 -7.33
N LEU A 212 15.19 -6.48 -8.10
CA LEU A 212 14.67 -5.65 -9.21
C LEU A 212 14.52 -6.42 -10.52
N ASP A 213 15.13 -7.60 -10.61
CA ASP A 213 15.19 -8.48 -11.78
C ASP A 213 14.14 -9.60 -11.75
N GLU A 214 13.28 -9.64 -10.72
CA GLU A 214 12.24 -10.65 -10.63
C GLU A 214 11.12 -10.34 -11.64
N ASP A 215 11.03 -11.14 -12.72
CA ASP A 215 9.92 -11.09 -13.65
C ASP A 215 8.66 -11.61 -12.95
N LEU A 216 7.72 -10.70 -12.69
CA LEU A 216 6.51 -10.96 -11.93
C LEU A 216 5.30 -10.74 -12.83
N ASP A 217 4.48 -11.78 -12.97
CA ASP A 217 3.18 -11.65 -13.61
C ASP A 217 2.13 -11.33 -12.53
N VAL A 218 1.13 -10.51 -12.87
CA VAL A 218 0.01 -10.24 -11.97
C VAL A 218 -0.67 -11.55 -11.55
N SER A 219 -0.70 -12.54 -12.44
CA SER A 219 -1.24 -13.87 -12.16
C SER A 219 -0.49 -14.65 -11.07
N ASP A 220 0.77 -14.32 -10.80
CA ASP A 220 1.54 -14.92 -9.70
C ASP A 220 0.98 -14.57 -8.32
N PHE A 221 0.14 -13.53 -8.25
CA PHE A 221 -0.50 -13.06 -7.02
C PHE A 221 -2.00 -13.32 -6.98
N THR A 222 -2.59 -13.77 -8.09
CA THR A 222 -4.03 -14.00 -8.21
C THR A 222 -4.44 -15.47 -8.21
N ASN A 223 -3.49 -16.40 -8.39
CA ASN A 223 -3.77 -17.83 -8.56
C ASN A 223 -3.83 -18.63 -7.24
#